data_AF-A0A2M7GA13-F1
#
_entry.id   AF-A0A2M7GA13-F1
#
_cell.length_a   1.000
_cell.length_b   1.000
_cell.length_c   1.000
_cell.angle_alpha   90.00
_cell.angle_beta   90.00
_cell.angle_gamma   90.00
#
_symmetry.space_group_name_H-M   'P 1'
#
loop_
_entity.id
_entity.type
_entity.pdbx_description
1 polymer ?
#
loop_
_entity_poly.entity_id
_entity_poly.type
_entity_poly.pdbx_seq_one_letter_code
_entity_poly.pdbx_strand_id
1 'polypeptide(L)'
;MEKKQTANETVNTAVKQGEEMLQKMFEVPNQISDIMMKSGKQMQEASMEYFQSMERIQRQYIHDMGKVWGAMLPGENKIWETQMQVLENSYEMFDRMMAVAKN
;
A
#
# COMPACT_ATOMS: atom_id res chain seq x y z
N MET A 1 63.41 3.98 -5.35
CA MET A 1 62.04 4.54 -5.39
C MET A 1 61.04 3.59 -6.06
N GLU A 2 61.46 2.78 -7.04
CA GLU A 2 60.59 1.85 -7.80
C GLU A 2 59.86 0.77 -6.98
N LYS A 3 60.47 0.22 -5.92
CA LYS A 3 59.82 -0.82 -5.08
C LYS A 3 58.60 -0.31 -4.28
N LYS A 4 58.50 1.00 -4.02
CA LYS A 4 57.35 1.59 -3.31
C LYS A 4 56.16 1.85 -4.24
N GLN A 5 56.41 2.15 -5.51
CA GLN A 5 55.35 2.35 -6.52
C GLN A 5 54.64 1.04 -6.87
N THR A 6 55.41 -0.03 -7.06
CA THR A 6 54.89 -1.38 -7.34
C THR A 6 54.08 -1.96 -6.16
N ALA A 7 54.49 -1.68 -4.93
CA ALA A 7 53.72 -2.07 -3.74
C ALA A 7 52.37 -1.34 -3.65
N ASN A 8 52.33 -0.04 -3.96
CA ASN A 8 51.09 0.75 -3.97
C ASN A 8 50.10 0.28 -5.05
N GLU A 9 50.57 -0.07 -6.25
CA GLU A 9 49.70 -0.60 -7.31
C GLU A 9 49.10 -1.97 -6.94
N THR A 10 49.89 -2.82 -6.29
CA THR A 10 49.43 -4.13 -5.81
C THR A 10 48.36 -3.97 -4.72
N VAL A 11 48.55 -3.06 -3.78
CA VAL A 11 47.57 -2.75 -2.73
C VAL A 11 46.29 -2.15 -3.32
N ASN A 12 46.40 -1.20 -4.26
CA ASN A 12 45.22 -0.61 -4.91
C ASN A 12 44.42 -1.65 -5.70
N THR A 13 45.09 -2.60 -6.35
CA THR A 13 44.42 -3.69 -7.08
C THR A 13 43.68 -4.62 -6.11
N ALA A 14 44.30 -4.97 -4.98
CA ALA A 14 43.67 -5.81 -3.96
C ALA A 14 42.47 -5.12 -3.28
N VAL A 15 42.56 -3.81 -3.01
CA VAL A 15 41.45 -3.02 -2.46
C VAL A 15 40.27 -3.01 -3.43
N LYS A 16 40.53 -2.75 -4.72
CA LYS A 16 39.49 -2.71 -5.75
C LYS A 16 38.79 -4.07 -5.94
N GLN A 17 39.57 -5.16 -5.90
CA GLN A 17 39.02 -6.52 -5.91
C GLN A 17 38.19 -6.81 -4.66
N GLY A 18 38.60 -6.30 -3.49
CA GLY A 18 37.84 -6.38 -2.25
C GLY A 18 36.51 -5.63 -2.32
N GLU A 19 36.50 -4.42 -2.89
CA GLU A 19 35.29 -3.63 -3.11
C GLU A 19 34.32 -4.32 -4.07
N GLU A 20 34.80 -4.82 -5.22
CA GLU A 20 33.96 -5.54 -6.19
C GLU A 20 33.35 -6.82 -5.60
N MET A 21 34.12 -7.54 -4.78
CA MET A 21 33.65 -8.73 -4.09
C MET A 21 32.55 -8.40 -3.08
N LEU A 22 32.75 -7.35 -2.27
CA LEU A 22 31.72 -6.88 -1.33
C LEU A 22 30.46 -6.45 -2.08
N GLN A 23 30.60 -5.75 -3.19
CA GLN A 23 29.48 -5.29 -3.99
C GLN A 23 28.64 -6.47 -4.54
N LYS A 24 29.30 -7.51 -5.06
CA LYS A 24 28.64 -8.74 -5.51
C LYS A 24 28.00 -9.54 -4.36
N MET A 25 28.60 -9.53 -3.17
CA MET A 25 28.01 -10.20 -2.00
C MET A 25 26.65 -9.60 -1.61
N PHE A 26 26.46 -8.28 -1.78
CA PHE A 26 25.22 -7.58 -1.42
C PHE A 26 24.24 -7.40 -2.59
N GLU A 27 24.66 -7.61 -3.83
CA GLU A 27 23.81 -7.43 -5.01
C GLU A 27 22.56 -8.33 -4.97
N VAL A 28 22.75 -9.63 -4.75
CA VAL A 28 21.63 -10.59 -4.70
C VAL A 28 20.70 -10.34 -3.50
N PRO A 29 21.20 -10.15 -2.26
CA PRO A 29 20.36 -9.77 -1.12
C PRO A 29 19.55 -8.49 -1.36
N ASN A 30 20.14 -7.45 -1.95
CA ASN A 30 19.44 -6.20 -2.25
C ASN A 30 18.34 -6.41 -3.29
N GLN A 31 18.61 -7.14 -4.37
CA GLN A 31 17.60 -7.48 -5.36
C GLN A 31 16.43 -8.27 -4.77
N ILE A 32 16.72 -9.24 -3.88
CA ILE A 32 15.67 -9.99 -3.17
C ILE A 32 14.85 -9.05 -2.28
N SER A 33 15.51 -8.13 -1.57
CA SER A 33 14.83 -7.12 -0.74
C SER A 33 13.89 -6.25 -1.58
N ASP A 34 14.36 -5.74 -2.72
CA ASP A 34 13.55 -4.92 -3.63
C ASP A 34 12.35 -5.70 -4.17
N ILE A 35 12.54 -6.96 -4.56
CA ILE A 35 11.46 -7.84 -5.03
C ILE A 35 10.43 -8.05 -3.92
N MET A 36 10.87 -8.33 -2.69
CA MET A 36 9.97 -8.51 -1.55
C MET A 36 9.18 -7.24 -1.24
N MET A 37 9.83 -6.07 -1.19
CA MET A 37 9.16 -4.80 -0.94
C MET A 37 8.13 -4.49 -2.04
N LYS A 38 8.50 -4.69 -3.31
CA LYS A 38 7.60 -4.48 -4.45
C LYS A 38 6.40 -5.43 -4.40
N SER A 39 6.64 -6.72 -4.15
CA SER A 39 5.58 -7.74 -4.05
C SER A 39 4.62 -7.42 -2.90
N GLY A 40 5.15 -7.06 -1.73
CA GLY A 40 4.34 -6.66 -0.58
C GLY A 40 3.46 -5.44 -0.89
N LYS A 41 4.03 -4.41 -1.53
CA LYS A 41 3.28 -3.23 -1.94
C LYS A 41 2.16 -3.57 -2.93
N GLN A 42 2.45 -4.37 -3.95
CA GLN A 42 1.44 -4.78 -4.95
C GLN A 42 0.30 -5.59 -4.31
N MET A 43 0.62 -6.49 -3.39
CA MET A 43 -0.38 -7.25 -2.65
C MET A 43 -1.26 -6.34 -1.77
N GLN A 44 -0.67 -5.34 -1.13
CA GLN A 44 -1.40 -4.35 -0.34
C GLN A 44 -2.33 -3.50 -1.21
N GLU A 45 -1.86 -3.04 -2.38
CA GLU A 45 -2.66 -2.29 -3.36
C GLU A 45 -3.87 -3.10 -3.83
N ALA A 46 -3.64 -4.34 -4.28
CA ALA A 46 -4.71 -5.23 -4.73
C ALA A 46 -5.74 -5.54 -3.62
N SER A 47 -5.26 -5.72 -2.38
CA SER A 47 -6.15 -5.93 -1.23
C SER A 47 -7.01 -4.68 -0.96
N MET A 48 -6.43 -3.48 -1.03
CA MET A 48 -7.18 -2.24 -0.85
C MET A 48 -8.23 -2.04 -1.93
N GLU A 49 -7.88 -2.28 -3.20
CA GLU A 49 -8.83 -2.21 -4.31
C GLU A 49 -10.00 -3.17 -4.14
N TYR A 50 -9.74 -4.40 -3.67
CA TYR A 50 -10.79 -5.38 -3.38
C TYR A 50 -11.75 -4.87 -2.30
N PHE A 51 -11.23 -4.37 -1.18
CA PHE A 51 -12.07 -3.86 -0.09
C PHE A 51 -12.90 -2.65 -0.52
N GLN A 52 -12.30 -1.71 -1.26
CA GLN A 52 -13.02 -0.55 -1.81
C GLN A 52 -14.15 -0.96 -2.78
N SER A 53 -13.91 -1.97 -3.60
CA SER A 53 -14.94 -2.49 -4.51
C SER A 53 -16.10 -3.14 -3.75
N MET A 54 -15.80 -3.94 -2.72
CA MET A 54 -16.80 -4.57 -1.85
C MET A 54 -17.62 -3.53 -1.10
N GLU A 55 -16.98 -2.50 -0.55
CA GLU A 55 -17.64 -1.39 0.11
C GLU A 55 -18.62 -0.68 -0.82
N ARG A 56 -18.19 -0.36 -2.05
CA ARG A 56 -19.05 0.28 -3.05
C ARG A 56 -20.32 -0.54 -3.34
N ILE A 57 -20.18 -1.87 -3.46
CA ILE A 57 -21.32 -2.77 -3.68
C ILE A 57 -22.27 -2.74 -2.47
N GLN A 58 -21.73 -2.81 -1.26
CA GLN A 58 -22.53 -2.79 -0.03
C GLN A 58 -23.29 -1.48 0.12
N ARG A 59 -22.63 -0.34 -0.09
CA ARG A 59 -23.26 0.98 -0.05
C ARG A 59 -24.39 1.11 -1.06
N GLN A 60 -24.16 0.68 -2.30
CA GLN A 60 -25.18 0.70 -3.35
C GLN A 60 -26.39 -0.16 -2.96
N TYR A 61 -26.15 -1.39 -2.48
CA TYR A 61 -27.22 -2.28 -2.04
C TYR A 61 -28.06 -1.67 -0.92
N ILE A 62 -27.40 -1.13 0.10
CA ILE A 62 -28.04 -0.48 1.25
C ILE A 62 -28.91 0.70 0.80
N HIS A 63 -28.38 1.55 -0.07
CA HIS A 63 -29.10 2.70 -0.61
C HIS A 63 -30.33 2.28 -1.42
N ASP A 64 -30.21 1.27 -2.28
CA ASP A 64 -31.33 0.78 -3.10
C ASP A 64 -32.40 0.10 -2.23
N MET A 65 -31.99 -0.66 -1.22
CA MET A 65 -32.92 -1.20 -0.21
C MET A 65 -33.67 -0.08 0.52
N GLY A 66 -32.99 1.02 0.84
CA GLY A 66 -33.64 2.17 1.46
C GLY A 66 -34.71 2.81 0.60
N LYS A 67 -34.49 2.93 -0.72
CA LYS A 67 -35.52 3.42 -1.64
C LYS A 67 -36.76 2.52 -1.66
N VAL A 68 -36.55 1.20 -1.69
CA VAL A 68 -37.67 0.23 -1.68
C VAL A 68 -38.43 0.32 -0.36
N TRP A 69 -37.72 0.36 0.76
CA TRP A 69 -38.35 0.48 2.08
C TRP A 69 -39.14 1.78 2.24
N GLY A 70 -38.59 2.90 1.76
CA GLY A 70 -39.26 4.20 1.81
C GLY A 70 -40.56 4.25 1.01
N ALA A 71 -40.62 3.50 -0.11
CA ALA A 71 -41.85 3.37 -0.89
C ALA A 71 -42.91 2.48 -0.20
N MET A 72 -42.48 1.47 0.57
CA MET A 72 -43.40 0.54 1.24
C MET A 72 -43.91 1.06 2.59
N LEU A 73 -43.07 1.78 3.36
CA LEU A 73 -43.34 2.19 4.74
C LEU A 73 -42.92 3.65 4.98
N PRO A 74 -43.61 4.63 4.36
CA PRO A 74 -43.17 6.03 4.34
C PRO A 74 -43.07 6.69 5.73
N GLY A 75 -43.80 6.20 6.73
CA GLY A 75 -43.73 6.69 8.12
C GLY A 75 -42.50 6.20 8.91
N GLU A 76 -42.01 5.00 8.61
CA GLU A 76 -40.83 4.38 9.25
C GLU A 76 -39.52 4.74 8.52
N ASN A 77 -39.65 5.19 7.27
CA ASN A 77 -38.55 5.60 6.40
C ASN A 77 -37.64 6.67 7.02
N LYS A 78 -38.18 7.57 7.85
CA LYS A 78 -37.39 8.66 8.45
C LYS A 78 -36.34 8.15 9.44
N ILE A 79 -36.65 7.07 10.18
CA ILE A 79 -35.68 6.43 11.09
C ILE A 79 -34.60 5.72 10.27
N TRP A 80 -35.02 5.02 9.21
CA TRP A 80 -34.12 4.34 8.29
C TRP A 80 -33.16 5.31 7.58
N GLU A 81 -33.66 6.40 7.02
CA GLU A 81 -32.85 7.47 6.41
C GLU A 81 -31.83 8.04 7.40
N THR A 82 -32.23 8.25 8.65
CA THR A 82 -31.33 8.74 9.70
C THR A 82 -30.23 7.72 10.00
N GLN A 83 -30.56 6.43 10.10
CA GLN A 83 -29.58 5.36 10.29
C GLN A 83 -28.60 5.27 9.11
N MET A 84 -29.10 5.42 7.88
CA MET A 84 -28.27 5.42 6.68
C MET A 84 -27.35 6.62 6.58
N GLN A 85 -27.82 7.80 6.98
CA GLN A 85 -26.99 9.00 7.05
C GLN A 85 -25.84 8.82 8.05
N VAL A 86 -26.08 8.19 9.21
CA VAL A 86 -25.03 7.91 10.20
C VAL A 86 -24.00 6.93 9.64
N LEU A 87 -24.43 5.88 8.95
CA LEU A 87 -23.52 4.94 8.29
C LEU A 87 -22.68 5.63 7.22
N GLU A 88 -23.30 6.42 6.33
CA GLU A 88 -22.60 7.16 5.28
C GLU A 88 -21.54 8.12 5.85
N ASN A 89 -21.90 8.88 6.89
CA ASN A 89 -20.97 9.76 7.58
C ASN A 89 -19.79 8.99 8.22
N SER A 90 -20.03 7.77 8.73
CA SER A 90 -18.97 6.94 9.30
C SER A 90 -17.96 6.49 8.24
N TYR A 91 -18.43 6.17 7.04
CA TYR A 91 -17.55 5.81 5.96
C TYR A 91 -16.80 7.02 5.38
N GLU A 92 -17.45 8.19 5.26
CA GLU A 92 -16.73 9.43 4.88
C GLU A 92 -15.60 9.76 5.86
N MET A 93 -15.83 9.56 7.17
CA MET A 93 -14.80 9.76 8.19
C MET A 93 -13.64 8.78 8.00
N PHE A 94 -13.93 7.52 7.70
CA PHE A 94 -12.92 6.52 7.37
C PHE A 94 -12.11 6.90 6.14
N ASP A 95 -12.76 7.32 5.06
CA ASP A 95 -12.11 7.78 3.83
C ASP A 95 -11.17 8.96 4.08
N ARG A 96 -11.59 9.93 4.89
CA ARG A 96 -10.76 11.08 5.28
C ARG A 96 -9.55 10.66 6.09
N MET A 97 -9.69 9.73 7.04
CA MET A 97 -8.56 9.19 7.80
C MET A 97 -7.56 8.47 6.89
N MET A 98 -8.03 7.67 5.95
CA MET A 98 -7.19 6.97 4.99
C MET A 98 -6.51 7.91 4.01
N ALA A 99 -7.15 9.02 3.64
CA ALA A 99 -6.54 10.06 2.81
C ALA A 99 -5.42 10.81 3.56
N VAL A 100 -5.60 11.09 4.86
CA VAL A 100 -4.58 11.71 5.70
C VAL A 100 -3.37 10.78 5.89
N ALA A 101 -3.58 9.47 6.03
CA ALA A 101 -2.50 8.50 6.16
C ALA A 101 -1.63 8.32 4.88
N LYS A 102 -2.07 8.87 3.74
CA LYS A 102 -1.34 8.84 2.46
C LYS A 102 -0.44 10.06 2.22
N ASN A 103 -0.52 11.10 3.05
CA ASN A 103 0.31 12.32 3.01
C ASN A 103 1.41 12.29 4.07
#